data_AF-A0A1X7SE93-F1
#
_entry.id   AF-A0A1X7SE93-F1
#
_cell.length_a   1.000
_cell.length_b   1.000
_cell.length_c   1.000
_cell.angle_alpha   90.00
_cell.angle_beta   90.00
_cell.angle_gamma   90.00
#
_symmetry.space_group_name_H-M   'P 1'
#
loop_
_entity.id
_entity.type
_entity.pdbx_description
1 polymer ?
#
loop_
_entity_poly.entity_id
_entity_poly.type
_entity_poly.pdbx_seq_one_letter_code
_entity_poly.pdbx_strand_id
1 'polypeptide(L)'
;TLELDTASSSTSKEVPTGILGAAAYAGLFFYNDNENQVTFTAAKDLNALLEYIKKDYPHARRGQNIYFRFQSDDGYIELIFNAPQEKPFTDGWTVMPHLKPCRLHRFDINGFGEANYPLPPSCLISVYASSGAVPSLHYSVPLDGVADPVTLFITRALRTISPST
;
A
#
# COMPACT_ATOMS: atom_id res chain seq x y z
N THR A 1 44.22 -49.85 33.39
CA THR A 1 44.69 -49.27 32.11
C THR A 1 43.90 -48.00 31.87
N LEU A 2 44.62 -46.87 31.89
CA LEU A 2 44.34 -45.56 31.29
C LEU A 2 43.01 -44.82 31.59
N GLU A 3 43.18 -43.60 32.13
CA GLU A 3 42.22 -42.48 32.15
C GLU A 3 41.75 -42.08 30.74
N LEU A 4 40.55 -41.50 30.65
CA LEU A 4 40.35 -40.29 29.83
C LEU A 4 39.12 -39.51 30.33
N ASP A 5 39.36 -38.33 30.88
CA ASP A 5 38.38 -37.25 31.02
C ASP A 5 37.81 -36.86 29.65
N THR A 6 36.51 -36.56 29.57
CA THR A 6 36.01 -35.56 28.62
C THR A 6 34.72 -34.94 29.16
N ALA A 7 34.83 -33.70 29.61
CA ALA A 7 33.69 -32.78 29.71
C ALA A 7 33.09 -32.54 28.32
N SER A 8 31.77 -32.52 28.18
CA SER A 8 31.16 -31.78 27.08
C SER A 8 29.73 -31.37 27.35
N SER A 9 29.60 -30.05 27.50
CA SER A 9 28.59 -29.22 26.85
C SER A 9 27.12 -29.48 27.18
N SER A 10 26.64 -28.66 28.10
CA SER A 10 25.26 -28.20 28.16
C SER A 10 24.78 -27.76 26.77
N THR A 11 23.98 -28.59 26.12
CA THR A 11 23.08 -28.13 25.07
C THR A 11 21.70 -28.00 25.68
N SER A 12 21.48 -26.88 26.38
CA SER A 12 20.16 -26.30 26.41
C SER A 12 19.73 -26.18 24.96
N LYS A 13 18.76 -27.00 24.54
CA LYS A 13 18.03 -26.74 23.30
C LYS A 13 17.37 -25.39 23.51
N GLU A 14 18.02 -24.35 23.02
CA GLU A 14 17.35 -23.10 22.73
C GLU A 14 16.19 -23.48 21.82
N VAL A 15 14.99 -23.45 22.39
CA VAL A 15 13.76 -23.30 21.64
C VAL A 15 14.02 -22.09 20.75
N PRO A 16 13.92 -22.18 19.42
CA PRO A 16 13.98 -20.99 18.61
C PRO A 16 12.84 -20.11 19.10
N THR A 17 13.17 -19.01 19.76
CA THR A 17 12.24 -17.91 20.03
C THR A 17 12.01 -17.20 18.68
N GLY A 18 11.53 -17.97 17.70
CA GLY A 18 11.31 -17.58 16.33
C GLY A 18 9.86 -17.16 16.14
N ILE A 19 9.39 -16.22 16.96
CA ILE A 19 8.22 -15.40 16.63
C ILE A 19 8.59 -13.97 17.00
N LEU A 20 9.56 -13.40 16.29
CA LEU A 20 9.42 -12.00 15.93
C LEU A 20 8.53 -12.02 14.69
N GLY A 21 7.21 -12.02 14.88
CA GLY A 21 6.26 -11.94 13.78
C GLY A 21 6.66 -10.71 12.95
N ALA A 22 7.13 -10.93 11.72
CA ALA A 22 7.62 -9.86 10.86
C ALA A 22 6.58 -8.74 10.84
N ALA A 23 6.96 -7.56 11.35
CA ALA A 23 6.02 -6.47 11.58
C ALA A 23 5.25 -6.16 10.29
N ALA A 24 3.93 -6.25 10.36
CA ALA A 24 3.06 -5.94 9.23
C ALA A 24 3.01 -4.41 9.04
N TYR A 25 3.10 -4.00 7.79
CA TYR A 25 2.89 -2.62 7.36
C TYR A 25 1.44 -2.43 6.92
N ALA A 26 0.92 -1.22 7.03
CA ALA A 26 -0.40 -0.85 6.55
C ALA A 26 -0.28 -0.02 5.27
N GLY A 27 -1.05 -0.38 4.24
CA GLY A 27 -1.26 0.42 3.03
C GLY A 27 -2.72 0.85 2.91
N LEU A 28 -2.98 2.05 2.40
CA LEU A 28 -4.33 2.60 2.29
C LEU A 28 -4.47 3.47 1.04
N PHE A 29 -5.53 3.22 0.28
CA PHE A 29 -6.05 4.19 -0.67
C PHE A 29 -6.95 5.22 0.03
N PHE A 30 -6.85 6.48 -0.36
CA PHE A 30 -7.88 7.49 -0.07
C PHE A 30 -8.17 8.32 -1.33
N TYR A 31 -9.38 8.86 -1.38
CA TYR A 31 -9.95 9.50 -2.56
C TYR A 31 -10.20 10.96 -2.27
N ASN A 32 -9.55 11.86 -3.01
CA ASN A 32 -9.99 13.24 -3.13
C ASN A 32 -10.98 13.27 -4.29
N ASP A 33 -12.27 13.14 -3.94
CA ASP A 33 -13.30 13.02 -4.95
C ASP A 33 -13.37 14.31 -5.78
N ASN A 34 -13.26 15.50 -5.18
CA ASN A 34 -13.31 16.79 -5.87
C ASN A 34 -12.26 16.91 -6.98
N GLU A 35 -11.04 16.46 -6.71
CA GLU A 35 -9.88 16.59 -7.61
C GLU A 35 -9.70 15.41 -8.58
N ASN A 36 -10.60 14.42 -8.57
CA ASN A 36 -10.43 13.19 -9.37
C ASN A 36 -9.11 12.46 -9.07
N GLN A 37 -8.64 12.56 -7.82
CA GLN A 37 -7.37 11.98 -7.38
C GLN A 37 -7.60 10.81 -6.42
N VAL A 38 -6.70 9.85 -6.50
CA VAL A 38 -6.58 8.72 -5.59
C VAL A 38 -5.14 8.71 -5.11
N THR A 39 -4.93 8.57 -3.81
CA THR A 39 -3.60 8.49 -3.23
C THR A 39 -3.46 7.15 -2.53
N PHE A 40 -2.39 6.42 -2.85
CA PHE A 40 -1.94 5.31 -2.03
C PHE A 40 -0.83 5.78 -1.11
N THR A 41 -0.90 5.39 0.15
CA THR A 41 0.14 5.69 1.14
C THR A 41 0.29 4.52 2.10
N ALA A 42 1.43 4.43 2.76
CA ALA A 42 1.75 3.32 3.65
C ALA A 42 2.55 3.77 4.89
N ALA A 43 2.36 3.04 5.99
CA ALA A 43 2.96 3.30 7.30
C ALA A 43 3.16 2.00 8.08
N LYS A 44 3.96 2.04 9.16
CA LYS A 44 4.01 0.96 10.16
C LYS A 44 2.71 0.86 10.96
N ASP A 45 2.01 1.98 11.14
CA ASP A 45 0.80 2.08 11.95
C ASP A 45 -0.36 2.68 11.12
N LEU A 46 -1.44 1.92 10.99
CA LEU A 46 -2.64 2.36 10.29
C LEU A 46 -3.33 3.54 11.01
N ASN A 47 -3.29 3.61 12.35
CA ASN A 47 -3.92 4.69 13.08
C ASN A 47 -3.20 6.02 12.82
N ALA A 48 -1.87 6.02 12.82
CA ALA A 48 -1.07 7.20 12.46
C ALA A 48 -1.40 7.67 11.03
N LEU A 49 -1.57 6.73 10.10
CA LEU A 49 -1.96 7.03 8.71
C LEU A 49 -3.37 7.65 8.63
N LEU A 50 -4.33 7.12 9.38
CA LEU A 50 -5.69 7.65 9.43
C LEU A 50 -5.76 9.03 10.06
N GLU A 51 -4.97 9.28 11.11
CA GLU A 51 -4.86 10.60 11.75
C GLU A 51 -4.28 11.63 10.78
N TYR A 52 -3.20 11.28 10.07
CA TYR A 52 -2.63 12.12 9.02
C TYR A 52 -3.67 12.47 7.94
N ILE A 53 -4.36 11.48 7.38
CA ILE A 53 -5.36 11.71 6.33
C ILE A 53 -6.50 12.59 6.84
N LYS A 54 -7.01 12.33 8.05
CA LYS A 54 -8.10 13.13 8.63
C LYS A 54 -7.70 14.60 8.83
N LYS A 55 -6.45 14.85 9.20
CA LYS A 55 -5.91 16.18 9.46
C LYS A 55 -5.64 16.96 8.16
N ASP A 56 -4.92 16.34 7.22
CA ASP A 56 -4.38 17.03 6.05
C ASP A 56 -5.33 16.94 4.83
N TYR A 57 -6.21 15.95 4.82
CA TYR A 57 -7.21 15.73 3.76
C TYR A 57 -8.61 15.53 4.37
N PRO A 58 -9.18 16.53 5.06
CA PRO A 58 -10.41 16.38 5.84
C PRO A 58 -11.65 15.98 5.03
N HIS A 59 -11.63 16.18 3.72
CA HIS A 59 -12.70 15.78 2.80
C HIS A 59 -12.39 14.51 2.00
N ALA A 60 -11.23 13.88 2.23
CA ALA A 60 -10.91 12.64 1.56
C ALA A 60 -11.79 11.50 2.07
N ARG A 61 -12.27 10.69 1.13
CA ARG A 61 -12.98 9.45 1.43
C ARG A 61 -11.97 8.31 1.58
N ARG A 62 -12.09 7.55 2.67
CA ARG A 62 -11.28 6.34 2.89
C ARG A 62 -11.59 5.28 1.82
N GLY A 63 -10.53 4.66 1.31
CA GLY A 63 -10.58 3.55 0.36
C GLY A 63 -10.21 2.21 0.98
N GLN A 64 -9.85 1.26 0.10
CA GLN A 64 -9.35 -0.05 0.49
C GLN A 64 -8.04 0.09 1.27
N ASN A 65 -7.90 -0.68 2.36
CA ASN A 65 -6.65 -0.83 3.09
C ASN A 65 -6.19 -2.30 3.06
N ILE A 66 -4.88 -2.48 3.25
CA ILE A 66 -4.25 -3.80 3.36
C ILE A 66 -3.21 -3.78 4.47
N TYR A 67 -2.94 -4.97 5.00
CA TYR A 67 -1.70 -5.23 5.73
C TYR A 67 -0.80 -6.08 4.85
N PHE A 68 0.49 -5.79 4.85
CA PHE A 68 1.46 -6.51 4.04
C PHE A 68 2.81 -6.62 4.76
N ARG A 69 3.64 -7.52 4.27
CA ARG A 69 5.06 -7.65 4.66
C ARG A 69 5.90 -7.43 3.41
N PHE A 70 7.07 -6.83 3.56
CA PHE A 70 8.02 -6.75 2.47
C PHE A 70 8.61 -8.13 2.16
N GLN A 71 8.88 -8.38 0.89
CA GLN A 71 9.60 -9.58 0.45
C GLN A 71 11.09 -9.54 0.82
N SER A 72 11.68 -8.34 0.91
CA SER A 72 13.10 -8.13 1.22
C SER A 72 13.31 -7.02 2.25
N ASP A 73 14.46 -7.05 2.93
CA ASP A 73 14.71 -6.15 4.04
C ASP A 73 14.90 -4.68 3.63
N ASP A 74 15.61 -4.42 2.53
CA ASP A 74 15.76 -3.08 1.92
C ASP A 74 14.74 -2.85 0.80
N GLY A 75 13.59 -3.51 0.90
CA GLY A 75 12.59 -3.56 -0.14
C GLY A 75 11.82 -2.25 -0.37
N TYR A 76 11.08 -2.25 -1.47
CA TYR A 76 10.01 -1.30 -1.77
C TYR A 76 8.78 -2.08 -2.16
N ILE A 77 7.62 -1.43 -2.06
CA ILE A 77 6.42 -1.89 -2.75
C ILE A 77 6.24 -1.07 -4.00
N GLU A 78 5.83 -1.71 -5.09
CA GLU A 78 5.52 -1.03 -6.36
C GLU A 78 4.06 -1.28 -6.73
N LEU A 79 3.34 -0.21 -7.08
CA LEU A 79 1.99 -0.30 -7.64
C LEU A 79 2.10 -0.43 -9.16
N ILE A 80 1.61 -1.55 -9.69
CA ILE A 80 1.76 -1.90 -11.11
C ILE A 80 0.55 -1.42 -11.92
N PHE A 81 0.74 -0.36 -12.71
CA PHE A 81 -0.30 0.25 -13.56
C PHE A 81 -0.26 -0.16 -15.04
N ASN A 82 0.61 -1.10 -15.42
CA ASN A 82 0.68 -1.66 -16.77
C ASN A 82 0.21 -3.13 -16.83
N ALA A 83 -0.34 -3.65 -15.73
CA ALA A 83 -0.93 -4.98 -15.70
C ALA A 83 -2.20 -5.04 -16.58
N PRO A 84 -2.47 -6.17 -17.26
CA PRO A 84 -3.71 -6.35 -18.04
C PRO A 84 -4.96 -6.10 -17.18
N GLN A 85 -5.92 -5.39 -17.75
CA GLN A 85 -7.18 -5.06 -17.09
C GLN A 85 -8.37 -5.78 -17.74
N GLU A 86 -9.40 -6.03 -16.94
CA GLU A 86 -10.67 -6.53 -17.45
C GLU A 86 -11.45 -5.38 -18.13
N LYS A 87 -11.48 -5.43 -19.48
CA LYS A 87 -12.12 -4.43 -20.34
C LYS A 87 -13.51 -3.93 -19.89
N PRO A 88 -14.48 -4.79 -19.49
CA PRO A 88 -15.82 -4.30 -19.14
C PRO A 88 -15.83 -3.30 -17.97
N PHE A 89 -14.76 -3.21 -17.19
CA PHE A 89 -14.69 -2.36 -16.01
C PHE A 89 -13.73 -1.17 -16.16
N THR A 90 -13.08 -0.99 -17.32
CA THR A 90 -12.08 0.07 -17.52
C THR A 90 -12.32 0.91 -18.78
N ASP A 91 -13.24 0.51 -19.65
CA ASP A 91 -13.49 1.20 -20.92
C ASP A 91 -13.89 2.67 -20.71
N GLY A 92 -13.17 3.57 -21.38
CA GLY A 92 -13.33 5.02 -21.27
C GLY A 92 -12.77 5.66 -19.99
N TRP A 93 -12.10 4.90 -19.11
CA TRP A 93 -11.40 5.45 -17.96
C TRP A 93 -9.89 5.59 -18.24
N THR A 94 -9.30 6.66 -17.71
CA THR A 94 -7.85 6.90 -17.70
C THR A 94 -7.36 6.91 -16.27
N VAL A 95 -6.42 6.01 -15.95
CA VAL A 95 -5.74 5.94 -14.65
C VAL A 95 -4.29 6.32 -14.87
N MET A 96 -3.86 7.41 -14.25
CA MET A 96 -2.55 8.02 -14.51
C MET A 96 -1.79 8.22 -13.20
N PRO A 97 -0.79 7.37 -12.87
CA PRO A 97 0.09 7.62 -11.74
C PRO A 97 1.01 8.81 -12.04
N HIS A 98 1.26 9.63 -11.03
CA HIS A 98 2.10 10.83 -11.13
C HIS A 98 3.60 10.52 -11.00
N LEU A 99 3.92 9.32 -10.49
CA LEU A 99 5.29 8.81 -10.38
C LEU A 99 5.42 7.48 -11.13
N LYS A 100 6.54 7.32 -11.85
CA LYS A 100 6.89 6.09 -12.56
C LYS A 100 8.39 5.80 -12.36
N PRO A 101 8.78 4.66 -11.74
CA PRO A 101 7.90 3.66 -11.13
C PRO A 101 7.18 4.23 -9.89
N CYS A 102 5.98 3.73 -9.59
CA CYS A 102 5.23 4.15 -8.41
C CYS A 102 5.62 3.26 -7.22
N ARG A 103 6.68 3.67 -6.52
CA ARG A 103 7.32 2.92 -5.44
C ARG A 103 7.25 3.63 -4.11
N LEU A 104 7.01 2.87 -3.04
CA LEU A 104 7.20 3.32 -1.65
C LEU A 104 8.30 2.46 -1.01
N HIS A 105 9.42 3.09 -0.62
CA HIS A 105 10.53 2.39 0.00
C HIS A 105 10.24 2.08 1.47
N ARG A 106 10.67 0.90 1.94
CA ARG A 106 10.54 0.51 3.36
C ARG A 106 11.20 1.53 4.28
N PHE A 107 12.34 2.10 3.86
CA PHE A 107 13.04 3.16 4.59
C PHE A 107 12.13 4.36 4.86
N ASP A 108 11.48 4.89 3.83
CA ASP A 108 10.59 6.06 3.97
C ASP A 108 9.35 5.74 4.82
N ILE A 109 8.79 4.54 4.66
CA ILE A 109 7.65 4.07 5.46
C ILE A 109 8.04 3.93 6.94
N ASN A 110 9.25 3.45 7.21
CA ASN A 110 9.76 3.33 8.58
C ASN A 110 10.01 4.69 9.21
N GLY A 111 10.44 5.69 8.42
CA GLY A 111 10.74 7.04 8.89
C GLY A 111 9.51 7.88 9.18
N PHE A 112 8.34 7.57 8.61
CA PHE A 112 7.12 8.35 8.85
C PHE A 112 6.84 8.57 10.35
N GLY A 113 6.72 9.85 10.74
CA GLY A 113 6.51 10.30 12.11
C GLY A 113 7.78 10.75 12.83
N GLU A 114 8.96 10.57 12.23
CA GLU A 114 10.22 11.12 12.74
C GLU A 114 10.35 12.62 12.42
N ALA A 115 11.21 13.32 13.16
CA ALA A 115 11.36 14.79 13.06
C ALA A 115 11.66 15.28 11.63
N ASN A 116 12.43 14.51 10.85
CA ASN A 116 12.80 14.84 9.47
C ASN A 116 11.88 14.18 8.42
N TYR A 117 10.94 13.32 8.86
CA TYR A 117 10.04 12.55 7.99
C TYR A 117 8.59 12.68 8.47
N PRO A 118 8.03 13.92 8.49
CA PRO A 118 6.70 14.14 9.04
C PRO A 118 5.57 13.62 8.13
N LEU A 119 5.85 13.31 6.87
CA LEU A 119 4.86 12.87 5.88
C LEU A 119 5.07 11.40 5.51
N PRO A 120 4.00 10.61 5.36
CA PRO A 120 4.14 9.25 4.87
C PRO A 120 4.47 9.27 3.37
N PRO A 121 5.22 8.29 2.86
CA PRO A 121 5.45 8.17 1.43
C PRO A 121 4.11 7.88 0.74
N SER A 122 3.93 8.42 -0.47
CA SER A 122 2.69 8.26 -1.21
C SER A 122 2.89 8.22 -2.72
N CYS A 123 1.97 7.54 -3.39
CA CYS A 123 1.76 7.63 -4.82
C CYS A 123 0.44 8.34 -5.09
N LEU A 124 0.49 9.43 -5.84
CA LEU A 124 -0.68 10.14 -6.34
C LEU A 124 -1.08 9.62 -7.72
N ILE A 125 -2.38 9.41 -7.91
CA ILE A 125 -2.97 8.88 -9.15
C ILE A 125 -4.14 9.76 -9.55
N SER A 126 -4.13 10.24 -10.78
CA SER A 126 -5.33 10.87 -11.36
C SER A 126 -6.21 9.83 -12.05
N VAL A 127 -7.52 9.97 -11.90
CA VAL A 127 -8.51 9.07 -12.50
C VAL A 127 -9.58 9.88 -13.23
N TYR A 128 -9.62 9.79 -14.55
CA TYR A 128 -10.56 10.53 -15.39
C TYR A 128 -11.46 9.59 -16.18
N ALA A 129 -12.68 10.03 -16.45
CA ALA A 129 -13.60 9.37 -17.37
C ALA A 129 -13.74 10.20 -18.66
N SER A 130 -13.64 9.55 -19.81
CA SER A 130 -14.01 10.14 -21.10
C SER A 130 -15.52 10.12 -21.29
N SER A 131 -16.01 10.83 -22.31
CA SER A 131 -17.38 10.64 -22.79
C SER A 131 -17.57 9.17 -23.19
N GLY A 132 -18.67 8.57 -22.73
CA GLY A 132 -18.98 7.15 -22.99
C GLY A 132 -18.25 6.14 -22.11
N ALA A 133 -17.54 6.57 -21.07
CA ALA A 133 -16.95 5.65 -20.09
C ALA A 133 -18.01 4.77 -19.42
N VAL A 134 -17.63 3.54 -19.07
CA VAL A 134 -18.52 2.65 -18.30
C VAL A 134 -18.88 3.28 -16.94
N PRO A 135 -20.07 3.00 -16.37
CA PRO A 135 -20.56 3.71 -15.19
C PRO A 135 -19.66 3.62 -13.96
N SER A 136 -18.95 2.50 -13.82
CA SER A 136 -18.05 2.22 -12.71
C SER A 136 -16.70 1.72 -13.20
N LEU A 137 -15.63 2.33 -12.69
CA LEU A 137 -14.28 1.84 -12.80
C LEU A 137 -14.02 0.77 -11.74
N HIS A 138 -13.44 -0.36 -12.16
CA HIS A 138 -12.82 -1.34 -11.27
C HIS A 138 -11.43 -1.68 -11.81
N TYR A 139 -10.45 -0.86 -11.45
CA TYR A 139 -9.09 -0.95 -11.98
C TYR A 139 -8.19 -1.73 -11.02
N SER A 140 -7.63 -2.84 -11.48
CA SER A 140 -6.74 -3.69 -10.70
C SER A 140 -5.32 -3.12 -10.65
N VAL A 141 -4.75 -3.09 -9.45
CA VAL A 141 -3.39 -2.61 -9.17
C VAL A 141 -2.66 -3.69 -8.37
N PRO A 142 -1.99 -4.63 -9.05
CA PRO A 142 -1.12 -5.59 -8.38
C PRO A 142 0.00 -4.88 -7.63
N LEU A 143 0.37 -5.42 -6.47
CA LEU A 143 1.55 -4.99 -5.72
C LEU A 143 2.71 -5.94 -5.95
N ASP A 144 3.85 -5.37 -6.31
CA ASP A 144 5.14 -6.06 -6.31
C ASP A 144 5.93 -5.70 -5.04
N GLY A 145 6.87 -6.57 -4.65
CA GLY A 145 7.74 -6.39 -3.47
C GLY A 145 7.11 -6.75 -2.13
N VAL A 146 5.90 -7.32 -2.13
CA VAL A 146 5.22 -7.87 -0.94
C VAL A 146 5.47 -9.37 -0.80
N ALA A 147 5.59 -9.87 0.43
CA ALA A 147 5.83 -11.29 0.70
C ALA A 147 4.65 -12.19 0.28
N ASP A 148 3.43 -11.67 0.45
CA ASP A 148 2.19 -12.34 0.05
C ASP A 148 1.56 -11.50 -1.08
N PRO A 149 1.50 -12.02 -2.33
CA PRO A 149 0.96 -11.28 -3.46
C PRO A 149 -0.46 -10.77 -3.21
N VAL A 150 -0.70 -9.51 -3.55
CA VAL A 150 -2.01 -8.87 -3.39
C VAL A 150 -2.28 -7.90 -4.53
N THR A 151 -3.55 -7.83 -4.92
CA THR A 151 -4.06 -6.86 -5.90
C THR A 151 -5.04 -5.94 -5.20
N LEU A 152 -4.77 -4.64 -5.29
CA LEU A 152 -5.70 -3.60 -4.84
C LEU A 152 -6.60 -3.17 -6.00
N PHE A 153 -7.72 -2.53 -5.68
CA PHE A 153 -8.64 -2.03 -6.70
C PHE A 153 -8.91 -0.54 -6.51
N ILE A 154 -8.68 0.24 -7.57
CA ILE A 154 -9.16 1.61 -7.66
C ILE A 154 -10.59 1.56 -8.18
N THR A 155 -11.52 2.03 -7.36
CA THR A 155 -12.94 2.07 -7.70
C THR A 155 -13.42 3.51 -7.82
N ARG A 156 -14.05 3.84 -8.94
CA ARG A 156 -14.71 5.14 -9.17
C ARG A 156 -16.06 4.91 -9.83
N ALA A 157 -16.99 5.83 -9.60
CA ALA A 157 -18.24 5.89 -10.35
C ALA A 157 -18.29 7.23 -11.08
N LEU A 158 -18.96 7.26 -12.24
CA LEU A 158 -19.28 8.53 -12.89
C LEU A 158 -20.08 9.41 -11.92
N ARG A 159 -19.71 10.69 -11.84
CA ARG A 159 -20.52 11.64 -11.08
C ARG A 159 -21.80 11.89 -11.85
N THR A 160 -22.95 11.56 -11.25
CA THR A 160 -24.23 12.05 -11.75
C THR A 160 -24.27 13.55 -11.51
N ILE A 161 -24.22 14.35 -12.57
CA ILE A 161 -24.58 15.76 -12.48
C ILE A 161 -26.09 15.77 -12.30
N SER A 162 -26.57 15.92 -11.06
CA SER A 162 -27.98 16.20 -10.84
C SER A 162 -28.29 17.51 -11.57
N PRO A 163 -29.28 17.55 -12.49
CA PRO A 163 -29.65 18.80 -13.13
C PRO A 163 -30.10 19.76 -12.04
N SER A 164 -29.48 20.94 -11.97
CA SER A 164 -29.96 22.05 -11.15
C SER A 164 -31.39 22.34 -11.57
N THR A 165 -32.32 22.19 -10.63
CA THR A 165 -33.74 22.50 -10.84
C THR A 165 -33.96 24.01 -10.77
#